data_AF-A0A9X6RKC5-F1
#
_entry.id   AF-A0A9X6RKC5-F1
#
_cell.length_a   1.000
_cell.length_b   1.000
_cell.length_c   1.000
_cell.angle_alpha   90.00
_cell.angle_beta   90.00
_cell.angle_gamma   90.00
#
_symmetry.space_group_name_H-M   'P 1'
#
loop_
_entity.id
_entity.type
_entity.pdbx_description
1 polymer ?
#
loop_
_entity_poly.entity_id
_entity_poly.type
_entity_poly.pdbx_seq_one_letter_code
_entity_poly.pdbx_strand_id
1 'polypeptide(L)'
;MLTNNLRPNTKKTQADILTLDELDKHVGHAVTDLIALQQEPLIGGWEEKVVELLTTDGNKRTFFGVEMWTKTPVWRPNKNVSVLRPFALVRIQISTTMVNFFSERMGIDNEMIKALRPLTHPTGVYTSDDLRVCHATIAPDLSLKDFALELTDFSRSGLVEGQSVRQNLLIAMKQPSMKLVTNCLARVIVAVPHSCDIERLISAYNLLKSPDRSRMTSETANPYLHVMINMLVLTNFNVWPAVKIWMVEKERRTVSSGPQESSAWYTGVFDEANERKQEEENFVKVQF
;
A
#
# COMPACT_ATOMS: atom_id res chain seq x y z
N MET A 1 -4.41 -23.31 19.07
CA MET A 1 -3.08 -22.96 18.53
C MET A 1 -3.23 -22.72 17.04
N LEU A 2 -3.37 -21.47 16.61
CA LEU A 2 -3.41 -21.13 15.18
C LEU A 2 -2.11 -20.41 14.87
N THR A 3 -1.36 -20.99 13.94
CA THR A 3 -0.02 -20.59 13.55
C THR A 3 -0.03 -19.19 12.96
N ASN A 4 0.76 -18.30 13.58
CA ASN A 4 1.15 -17.01 13.04
C ASN A 4 1.93 -17.22 11.74
N ASN A 5 1.24 -17.39 10.61
CA ASN A 5 1.84 -17.16 9.30
C ASN A 5 1.92 -15.64 9.07
N LEU A 6 2.77 -14.98 9.87
CA LEU A 6 3.23 -13.63 9.58
C LEU A 6 4.00 -13.71 8.24
N ARG A 7 3.56 -12.90 7.27
CA ARG A 7 4.15 -12.78 5.94
C ARG A 7 5.68 -12.64 6.06
N PRO A 8 6.51 -13.43 5.34
CA PRO A 8 7.96 -13.42 5.55
C PRO A 8 8.69 -12.13 5.11
N ASN A 9 8.03 -11.15 4.50
CA ASN A 9 8.68 -9.91 4.03
C ASN A 9 7.66 -8.84 3.60
N THR A 10 6.75 -8.41 4.49
CA THR A 10 6.00 -7.17 4.21
C THR A 10 6.90 -5.97 4.46
N LYS A 11 7.16 -5.18 3.41
CA LYS A 11 7.70 -3.82 3.53
C LYS A 11 6.89 -3.08 4.60
N LYS A 12 7.54 -2.59 5.66
CA LYS A 12 6.85 -2.04 6.86
C LYS A 12 5.81 -0.95 6.52
N THR A 13 6.07 -0.15 5.50
CA THR A 13 5.15 0.89 5.00
C THR A 13 3.90 0.35 4.29
N GLN A 14 3.95 -0.90 3.81
CA GLN A 14 2.84 -1.59 3.15
C GLN A 14 2.16 -2.62 4.08
N ALA A 15 2.49 -2.59 5.37
CA ALA A 15 1.80 -3.42 6.34
C ALA A 15 0.36 -2.93 6.51
N ASP A 16 -0.59 -3.87 6.56
CA ASP A 16 -2.03 -3.63 6.78
C ASP A 16 -2.32 -2.97 8.16
N ILE A 17 -1.29 -2.62 8.93
CA ILE A 17 -1.36 -2.26 10.35
C ILE A 17 -0.80 -0.85 10.62
N LEU A 18 -0.20 -0.18 9.61
CA LEU A 18 0.44 1.11 9.79
C LEU A 18 -0.58 2.23 10.13
N THR A 19 -0.44 2.82 11.32
CA THR A 19 -1.22 4.00 11.76
C THR A 19 -0.56 5.32 11.36
N LEU A 20 -1.30 6.44 11.40
CA LEU A 20 -0.73 7.78 11.16
C LEU A 20 0.47 8.09 12.08
N ASP A 21 0.37 7.74 13.36
CA ASP A 21 1.44 7.99 14.34
C ASP A 21 2.71 7.17 14.05
N GLU A 22 2.55 5.90 13.65
CA GLU A 22 3.68 5.05 13.27
C GLU A 22 4.31 5.50 11.94
N LEU A 23 3.49 5.95 10.98
CA LEU A 23 3.98 6.48 9.73
C LEU A 23 4.77 7.78 9.94
N ASP A 24 4.30 8.68 10.80
CA ASP A 24 5.03 9.90 11.17
C ASP A 24 6.39 9.57 11.78
N LYS A 25 6.44 8.65 12.75
CA LYS A 25 7.68 8.18 13.36
C LYS A 25 8.64 7.60 12.32
N HIS A 26 8.15 6.78 11.39
CA HIS A 26 8.97 6.19 10.33
C HIS A 26 9.49 7.23 9.34
N VAL A 27 8.65 8.19 8.94
CA VAL A 27 9.04 9.29 8.05
C VAL A 27 10.06 10.19 8.75
N GLY A 28 9.83 10.55 10.02
CA GLY A 28 10.75 11.36 10.82
C GLY A 28 12.12 10.71 10.98
N HIS A 29 12.18 9.41 11.29
CA HIS A 29 13.44 8.68 11.34
C HIS A 29 14.14 8.67 9.97
N ALA A 30 13.42 8.34 8.89
CA ALA A 30 14.00 8.32 7.56
C ALA A 30 14.55 9.69 7.12
N VAL A 31 13.83 10.77 7.41
CA VAL A 31 14.27 12.15 7.14
C VAL A 31 15.53 12.47 7.97
N THR A 32 15.55 12.10 9.24
CA THR A 32 16.71 12.32 10.13
C THR A 32 17.94 11.59 9.60
N ASP A 33 17.81 10.30 9.25
CA ASP A 33 18.88 9.49 8.69
C ASP A 33 19.40 10.08 7.36
N LEU A 34 18.50 10.56 6.50
CA LEU A 34 18.86 11.18 5.22
C LEU A 34 19.55 12.53 5.40
N ILE A 35 19.17 13.33 6.40
CA ILE A 35 19.85 14.58 6.74
C ILE A 35 21.23 14.29 7.32
N ALA A 36 21.35 13.30 8.20
CA ALA A 36 22.65 12.85 8.71
C ALA A 36 23.57 12.41 7.57
N LEU A 37 23.03 11.68 6.57
CA LEU A 37 23.77 11.28 5.37
C LEU A 37 24.22 12.46 4.49
N GLN A 38 23.58 13.63 4.60
CA GLN A 38 24.07 14.84 3.92
C GLN A 38 25.32 15.38 4.61
N GLN A 39 25.34 15.36 5.94
CA GLN A 39 26.38 15.94 6.78
C GLN A 39 27.60 15.02 6.93
N GLU A 40 27.39 13.71 7.06
CA GLU A 40 28.45 12.73 7.27
C GLU A 40 28.43 11.62 6.20
N PRO A 41 29.59 11.21 5.67
CA PRO A 41 29.69 10.02 4.81
C PRO A 41 29.28 8.75 5.58
N LEU A 42 28.73 7.77 4.86
CA LEU A 42 28.41 6.45 5.43
C LEU A 42 29.65 5.86 6.13
N ILE A 43 29.45 5.36 7.35
CA ILE A 43 30.47 4.67 8.15
C ILE A 43 31.09 3.55 7.30
N GLY A 44 32.42 3.48 7.28
CA GLY A 44 33.19 2.45 6.55
C GLY A 44 33.93 2.93 5.30
N GLY A 45 34.01 4.24 5.08
CA GLY A 45 34.84 4.85 4.03
C GLY A 45 34.37 4.51 2.61
N TRP A 46 33.06 4.27 2.45
CA TRP A 46 32.49 3.86 1.16
C TRP A 46 32.65 4.94 0.09
N GLU A 47 32.56 6.21 0.46
CA GLU A 47 32.82 7.31 -0.45
C GLU A 47 34.27 7.33 -0.91
N GLU A 48 35.22 7.18 0.02
CA GLU A 48 36.65 7.11 -0.31
C GLU A 48 36.95 5.91 -1.22
N LYS A 49 36.40 4.73 -0.90
CA LYS A 49 36.53 3.53 -1.74
C LYS A 49 35.91 3.72 -3.12
N VAL A 50 34.73 4.33 -3.22
CA VAL A 50 34.10 4.60 -4.52
C VAL A 50 34.94 5.58 -5.33
N VAL A 51 35.49 6.62 -4.71
CA VAL A 51 36.38 7.57 -5.38
C VAL A 51 37.69 6.91 -5.81
N GLU A 52 38.29 6.07 -4.96
CA GLU A 52 39.52 5.32 -5.25
C GLU A 52 39.32 4.33 -6.41
N LEU A 53 38.20 3.61 -6.40
CA LEU A 53 37.89 2.58 -7.39
C LEU A 53 37.34 3.13 -8.70
N LEU A 54 36.98 4.41 -8.73
CA LEU A 54 36.45 5.09 -9.89
C LEU A 54 37.55 5.89 -10.57
N THR A 55 38.24 5.24 -11.50
CA THR A 55 39.35 5.85 -12.25
C THR A 55 38.85 6.50 -13.53
N THR A 56 39.42 7.66 -13.86
CA THR A 56 39.16 8.36 -15.10
C THR A 56 40.49 8.56 -15.82
N ASP A 57 40.65 7.92 -16.98
CA ASP A 57 41.81 8.07 -17.85
C ASP A 57 41.35 8.61 -19.21
N GLY A 58 41.54 9.92 -19.43
CA GLY A 58 40.98 10.63 -20.58
C GLY A 58 39.45 10.47 -20.67
N ASN A 59 38.98 9.82 -21.73
CA ASN A 59 37.55 9.54 -21.97
C ASN A 59 37.07 8.20 -21.39
N LYS A 60 37.95 7.37 -20.83
CA LYS A 60 37.60 6.08 -20.26
C LYS A 60 37.34 6.21 -18.77
N ARG A 61 36.20 5.69 -18.34
CA ARG A 61 35.82 5.67 -16.93
C ARG A 61 35.66 4.22 -16.50
N THR A 62 36.43 3.78 -15.52
CA THR A 62 36.31 2.42 -15.00
C THR A 62 35.89 2.45 -13.54
N PHE A 63 35.12 1.46 -13.12
CA PHE A 63 34.74 1.22 -11.74
C PHE A 63 35.04 -0.23 -11.43
N PHE A 64 35.87 -0.51 -10.42
CA PHE A 64 36.40 -1.86 -10.17
C PHE A 64 37.09 -2.48 -11.40
N GLY A 65 37.77 -1.68 -12.22
CA GLY A 65 38.42 -2.14 -13.45
C GLY A 65 37.46 -2.53 -14.58
N VAL A 66 36.14 -2.40 -14.37
CA VAL A 66 35.13 -2.56 -15.42
C VAL A 66 34.89 -1.21 -16.08
N GLU A 67 35.04 -1.16 -17.41
CA GLU A 67 34.73 0.03 -18.18
C GLU A 67 33.24 0.34 -18.07
N MET A 68 32.93 1.48 -17.47
CA MET A 68 31.57 1.97 -17.38
C MET A 68 31.12 2.44 -18.75
N TRP A 69 29.87 2.15 -19.12
CA TRP A 69 29.34 2.43 -20.43
C TRP A 69 29.40 3.93 -20.73
N THR A 70 30.42 4.36 -21.45
CA THR A 70 30.46 5.64 -22.14
C THR A 70 29.62 5.49 -23.40
N LYS A 71 28.29 5.40 -23.23
CA LYS A 71 27.44 5.82 -24.35
C LYS A 71 27.82 7.25 -24.63
N THR A 72 28.60 7.48 -25.67
CA THR A 72 28.75 8.79 -26.29
C THR A 72 27.33 9.30 -26.43
N PRO A 73 26.94 10.37 -25.72
CA PRO A 73 25.60 10.88 -25.85
C PRO A 73 25.47 11.31 -27.31
N VAL A 74 24.67 10.58 -28.09
CA VAL A 74 24.32 10.94 -29.47
C VAL A 74 23.54 12.27 -29.48
N TRP A 75 23.16 12.76 -28.31
CA TRP A 75 22.41 13.98 -28.09
C TRP A 75 23.26 15.09 -27.47
N ARG A 76 23.04 16.31 -27.98
CA ARG A 76 23.70 17.55 -27.57
C ARG A 76 23.91 17.57 -26.05
N PRO A 77 25.15 17.74 -25.55
CA PRO A 77 25.39 17.80 -24.12
C PRO A 77 24.51 18.90 -23.53
N ASN A 78 23.68 18.53 -22.56
CA ASN A 78 22.92 19.50 -21.80
C ASN A 78 23.94 20.40 -21.08
N LYS A 79 24.06 21.66 -21.52
CA LYS A 79 25.05 22.63 -20.98
C LYS A 79 24.94 22.81 -19.46
N ASN A 80 23.82 22.41 -18.87
CA ASN A 80 23.53 22.54 -17.45
C ASN A 80 23.82 21.25 -16.65
N VAL A 81 24.32 20.18 -17.29
CA VAL A 81 24.61 18.90 -16.63
C VAL A 81 26.04 18.49 -16.93
N SER A 82 26.93 18.60 -15.94
CA SER A 82 28.27 18.02 -16.06
C SER A 82 28.19 16.48 -16.06
N VAL A 83 28.99 15.86 -16.93
CA VAL A 83 29.13 14.39 -17.02
C VAL A 83 29.96 13.84 -15.83
N LEU A 84 30.75 14.71 -15.20
CA LEU A 84 31.60 14.44 -14.06
C LEU A 84 31.08 15.20 -12.85
N ARG A 85 30.15 14.57 -12.10
CA ARG A 85 29.69 15.11 -10.81
C ARG A 85 30.45 14.45 -9.66
N PRO A 86 30.98 15.23 -8.71
CA PRO A 86 31.51 14.72 -7.45
C PRO A 86 30.48 13.85 -6.72
N PHE A 87 30.94 12.75 -6.12
CA PHE A 87 30.07 11.82 -5.37
C PHE A 87 29.32 12.53 -4.25
N ALA A 88 30.00 13.38 -3.47
CA ALA A 88 29.39 14.20 -2.42
C ALA A 88 28.19 15.03 -2.92
N LEU A 89 28.32 15.69 -4.09
CA LEU A 89 27.23 16.49 -4.66
C LEU A 89 26.06 15.61 -5.12
N VAL A 90 26.34 14.42 -5.68
CA VAL A 90 25.29 13.46 -6.04
C VAL A 90 24.59 12.93 -4.81
N ARG A 91 25.32 12.60 -3.74
CA ARG A 91 24.75 12.18 -2.45
C ARG A 91 23.83 13.24 -1.89
N ILE A 92 24.31 14.48 -1.77
CA ILE A 92 23.52 15.61 -1.25
C ILE A 92 22.26 15.79 -2.11
N GLN A 93 22.39 15.76 -3.44
CA GLN A 93 21.25 15.94 -4.33
C GLN A 93 20.20 14.83 -4.16
N ILE A 94 20.62 13.57 -4.12
CA ILE A 94 19.72 12.41 -3.93
C ILE A 94 19.06 12.50 -2.56
N SER A 95 19.83 12.67 -1.49
CA SER A 95 19.31 12.76 -0.12
C SER A 95 18.34 13.93 0.03
N THR A 96 18.64 15.10 -0.55
CA THR A 96 17.72 16.26 -0.54
C THR A 96 16.43 15.95 -1.29
N THR A 97 16.52 15.30 -2.45
CA THR A 97 15.32 14.91 -3.22
C THR A 97 14.46 13.93 -2.43
N MET A 98 15.09 12.97 -1.74
CA MET A 98 14.38 12.01 -0.90
C MET A 98 13.74 12.68 0.32
N VAL A 99 14.45 13.59 1.00
CA VAL A 99 13.89 14.39 2.11
C VAL A 99 12.67 15.17 1.63
N ASN A 100 12.76 15.90 0.51
CA ASN A 100 11.64 16.65 -0.03
C ASN A 100 10.46 15.73 -0.36
N PHE A 101 10.71 14.57 -0.98
CA PHE A 101 9.67 13.58 -1.23
C PHE A 101 8.98 13.11 0.06
N PHE A 102 9.76 12.78 1.09
CA PHE A 102 9.22 12.34 2.37
C PHE A 102 8.44 13.44 3.07
N SER A 103 8.94 14.67 3.07
CA SER A 103 8.28 15.81 3.71
C SER A 103 7.04 16.30 2.97
N GLU A 104 7.04 16.30 1.64
CA GLU A 104 5.93 16.82 0.83
C GLU A 104 4.84 15.78 0.56
N ARG A 105 5.22 14.52 0.36
CA ARG A 105 4.31 13.48 -0.15
C ARG A 105 3.96 12.41 0.87
N MET A 106 4.85 12.18 1.84
CA MET A 106 4.63 11.29 2.98
C MET A 106 4.49 12.05 4.30
N GLY A 107 4.70 13.37 4.27
CA GLY A 107 4.50 14.26 5.40
C GLY A 107 3.02 14.26 5.73
N ILE A 108 2.70 13.74 6.90
CA ILE A 108 1.36 13.87 7.45
C ILE A 108 1.25 15.29 8.01
N ASP A 109 0.05 15.87 7.94
CA ASP A 109 -0.22 17.14 8.59
C ASP A 109 0.13 17.03 10.09
N ASN A 110 1.23 17.68 10.47
CA ASN A 110 1.71 17.74 11.84
C ASN A 110 0.62 18.23 12.79
N GLU A 111 -0.28 19.09 12.33
CA GLU A 111 -1.40 19.58 13.14
C GLU A 111 -2.45 18.49 13.36
N MET A 112 -2.74 17.67 12.36
CA MET A 112 -3.64 16.53 12.52
C MET A 112 -3.06 15.49 13.49
N ILE A 113 -1.76 15.18 13.41
CA ILE A 113 -1.13 14.24 14.35
C ILE A 113 -1.16 14.80 15.78
N LYS A 114 -0.82 16.08 15.96
CA LYS A 114 -0.90 16.75 17.26
C LYS A 114 -2.31 16.70 17.82
N ALA A 115 -3.31 16.98 16.99
CA ALA A 115 -4.72 16.92 17.38
C ALA A 115 -5.14 15.52 17.86
N LEU A 116 -4.57 14.45 17.29
CA LEU A 116 -4.91 13.07 17.65
C LEU A 116 -4.07 12.51 18.82
N ARG A 117 -3.10 13.25 19.35
CA ARG A 117 -2.25 12.80 20.48
C ARG A 117 -3.01 12.31 21.71
N PRO A 118 -4.14 12.92 22.13
CA PRO A 118 -4.91 12.41 23.26
C PRO A 118 -5.39 10.96 23.09
N LEU A 119 -5.58 10.49 21.85
CA LEU A 119 -6.00 9.12 21.56
C LEU A 119 -4.82 8.18 21.30
N THR A 120 -3.74 8.67 20.70
CA THR A 120 -2.56 7.86 20.37
C THR A 120 -1.60 7.71 21.56
N HIS A 121 -1.54 8.73 22.42
CA HIS A 121 -0.73 8.78 23.64
C HIS A 121 -1.59 9.17 24.85
N PRO A 122 -2.61 8.38 25.20
CA PRO A 122 -3.63 8.73 26.19
C PRO A 122 -3.11 8.96 27.62
N THR A 123 -1.90 8.54 27.96
CA THR A 123 -1.25 8.81 29.26
C THR A 123 -0.63 10.21 29.36
N GLY A 124 -0.61 10.98 28.27
CA GLY A 124 -0.09 12.34 28.26
C GLY A 124 -0.94 13.31 29.10
N VAL A 125 -0.35 14.47 29.41
CA VAL A 125 -1.05 15.57 30.07
C VAL A 125 -1.66 16.45 28.99
N TYR A 126 -3.00 16.45 28.92
CA TYR A 126 -3.77 17.20 27.92
C TYR A 126 -4.68 18.21 28.58
N THR A 127 -4.74 19.40 28.00
CA THR A 127 -5.68 20.45 28.41
C THR A 127 -7.08 20.16 27.86
N SER A 128 -8.10 20.84 28.39
CA SER A 128 -9.46 20.75 27.84
C SER A 128 -9.54 21.22 26.39
N ASP A 129 -8.67 22.13 25.97
CA ASP A 129 -8.60 22.59 24.58
C ASP A 129 -8.00 21.52 23.67
N ASP A 130 -6.98 20.78 24.11
CA ASP A 130 -6.42 19.65 23.37
C ASP A 130 -7.49 18.57 23.12
N LEU A 131 -8.30 18.27 24.14
CA LEU A 131 -9.40 17.31 24.02
C LEU A 131 -10.49 17.80 23.05
N ARG A 132 -10.78 19.11 23.05
CA ARG A 132 -11.75 19.72 22.13
C ARG A 132 -11.25 19.65 20.69
N VAL A 133 -9.98 19.95 20.45
CA VAL A 133 -9.35 19.85 19.13
C VAL A 133 -9.34 18.41 18.63
N CYS A 134 -8.99 17.46 19.50
CA CYS A 134 -9.02 16.02 19.18
C CYS A 134 -10.43 15.57 18.78
N HIS A 135 -11.43 15.91 19.59
CA HIS A 135 -12.84 15.61 19.33
C HIS A 135 -13.33 16.21 18.01
N ALA A 136 -13.07 17.50 17.78
CA ALA A 136 -13.48 18.19 16.56
C ALA A 136 -12.86 17.57 15.30
N THR A 137 -11.65 17.02 15.41
CA THR A 137 -10.91 16.41 14.30
C THR A 137 -11.47 15.03 13.92
N ILE A 138 -11.79 14.18 14.91
CA ILE A 138 -12.09 12.75 14.65
C ILE A 138 -13.55 12.35 14.87
N ALA A 139 -14.25 13.06 15.76
CA ALA A 139 -15.58 12.66 16.21
C ALA A 139 -16.49 13.84 16.57
N PRO A 140 -16.64 14.85 15.69
CA PRO A 140 -17.49 16.01 15.96
C PRO A 140 -18.97 15.65 16.12
N ASP A 141 -19.38 14.49 15.60
CA ASP A 141 -20.73 13.91 15.70
C ASP A 141 -21.03 13.27 17.07
N LEU A 142 -20.02 13.10 17.93
CA LEU A 142 -20.17 12.48 19.24
C LEU A 142 -20.27 13.53 20.36
N SER A 143 -20.78 13.16 21.53
CA SER A 143 -20.85 14.04 22.70
C SER A 143 -19.44 14.36 23.22
N LEU A 144 -19.02 15.63 23.15
CA LEU A 144 -17.73 16.09 23.67
C LEU A 144 -17.58 15.82 25.17
N LYS A 145 -18.66 16.03 25.93
CA LYS A 145 -18.65 15.83 27.39
C LYS A 145 -18.38 14.37 27.74
N ASP A 146 -19.11 13.47 27.10
CA ASP A 146 -19.00 12.03 27.39
C ASP A 146 -17.69 11.47 26.85
N PHE A 147 -17.22 11.96 25.69
CA PHE A 147 -15.90 11.65 25.16
C PHE A 147 -14.78 12.04 26.15
N ALA A 148 -14.81 13.26 26.68
CA ALA A 148 -13.78 13.73 27.60
C ALA A 148 -13.75 12.91 28.91
N LEU A 149 -14.93 12.52 29.40
CA LEU A 149 -15.07 11.66 30.58
C LEU A 149 -14.52 10.25 30.31
N GLU A 150 -15.01 9.58 29.26
CA GLU A 150 -14.53 8.24 28.90
C GLU A 150 -13.03 8.22 28.61
N LEU A 151 -12.50 9.24 27.94
CA LEU A 151 -11.07 9.32 27.64
C LEU A 151 -10.25 9.49 28.92
N THR A 152 -10.72 10.32 29.87
CA THR A 152 -10.05 10.49 31.18
C THR A 152 -10.06 9.18 31.97
N ASP A 153 -11.18 8.45 31.96
CA ASP A 153 -11.29 7.17 32.63
C ASP A 153 -10.42 6.11 31.93
N PHE A 154 -10.37 6.11 30.60
CA PHE A 154 -9.51 5.24 29.81
C PHE A 154 -8.02 5.48 30.12
N SER A 155 -7.59 6.75 30.16
CA SER A 155 -6.24 7.17 30.55
C SER A 155 -5.83 6.66 31.94
N ARG A 156 -6.79 6.52 32.86
CA ARG A 156 -6.55 6.08 34.25
C ARG A 156 -6.60 4.57 34.45
N SER A 157 -7.41 3.86 33.68
CA SER A 157 -7.83 2.49 33.99
C SER A 157 -7.37 1.43 32.99
N GLY A 158 -6.94 1.83 31.78
CA GLY A 158 -6.88 0.91 30.65
C GLY A 158 -5.52 0.71 29.97
N LEU A 159 -4.44 1.37 30.43
CA LEU A 159 -3.26 1.53 29.58
C LEU A 159 -1.96 1.08 30.23
N VAL A 160 -1.21 0.28 29.46
CA VAL A 160 0.21 0.02 29.71
C VAL A 160 0.99 0.94 28.79
N GLU A 161 1.96 1.66 29.33
CA GLU A 161 2.83 2.56 28.58
C GLU A 161 3.53 1.80 27.43
N GLY A 162 3.58 2.41 26.24
CA GLY A 162 4.21 1.82 25.04
C GLY A 162 3.33 0.91 24.19
N GLN A 163 2.03 0.77 24.48
CA GLN A 163 1.11 0.02 23.62
C GLN A 163 0.70 0.80 22.37
N SER A 164 0.45 0.07 21.27
CA SER A 164 -0.03 0.65 20.02
C SER A 164 -1.51 1.03 20.11
N VAL A 165 -1.95 1.98 19.27
CA VAL A 165 -3.36 2.43 19.18
C VAL A 165 -4.33 1.26 19.02
N ARG A 166 -3.91 0.21 18.31
CA ARG A 166 -4.69 -1.02 18.11
C ARG A 166 -4.85 -1.84 19.38
N GLN A 167 -3.78 -1.96 20.18
CA GLN A 167 -3.85 -2.64 21.47
C GLN A 167 -4.77 -1.87 22.42
N ASN A 168 -4.68 -0.53 22.40
CA ASN A 168 -5.57 0.35 23.15
C ASN A 168 -7.04 0.16 22.74
N LEU A 169 -7.33 0.06 21.43
CA LEU A 169 -8.66 -0.26 20.93
C LEU A 169 -9.17 -1.62 21.46
N LEU A 170 -8.33 -2.66 21.40
CA LEU A 170 -8.71 -4.00 21.87
C LEU A 170 -9.00 -4.04 23.37
N ILE A 171 -8.35 -3.18 24.17
CA ILE A 171 -8.65 -3.03 25.59
C ILE A 171 -9.97 -2.28 25.78
N ALA A 172 -10.16 -1.16 25.09
CA ALA A 172 -11.39 -0.37 25.15
C ALA A 172 -12.62 -1.19 24.75
N MET A 173 -12.51 -2.03 23.71
CA MET A 173 -13.60 -2.91 23.25
C MET A 173 -14.05 -3.94 24.29
N LYS A 174 -13.20 -4.29 25.27
CA LYS A 174 -13.57 -5.21 26.36
C LYS A 174 -14.37 -4.52 27.46
N GLN A 175 -14.44 -3.19 27.44
CA GLN A 175 -15.11 -2.38 28.45
C GLN A 175 -16.35 -1.72 27.84
N PRO A 176 -17.58 -2.17 28.19
CA PRO A 176 -18.80 -1.60 27.64
C PRO A 176 -18.99 -0.11 27.90
N SER A 177 -18.36 0.42 28.95
CA SER A 177 -18.37 1.83 29.34
C SER A 177 -17.47 2.73 28.47
N MET A 178 -16.67 2.18 27.55
CA MET A 178 -15.70 2.93 26.73
C MET A 178 -16.15 3.02 25.26
N LYS A 179 -17.45 3.17 25.01
CA LYS A 179 -18.01 3.09 23.66
C LYS A 179 -17.54 4.25 22.77
N LEU A 180 -17.51 5.46 23.30
CA LEU A 180 -17.07 6.66 22.56
C LEU A 180 -15.58 6.59 22.26
N VAL A 181 -14.76 6.24 23.26
CA VAL A 181 -13.30 6.06 23.08
C VAL A 181 -13.01 4.94 22.07
N THR A 182 -13.73 3.82 22.15
CA THR A 182 -13.62 2.71 21.17
C THR A 182 -13.90 3.21 19.75
N ASN A 183 -14.96 3.99 19.56
CA ASN A 183 -15.29 4.57 18.25
C ASN A 183 -14.20 5.52 17.76
N CYS A 184 -13.70 6.40 18.62
CA CYS A 184 -12.63 7.33 18.27
C CYS A 184 -11.33 6.61 17.92
N LEU A 185 -10.90 5.61 18.71
CA LEU A 185 -9.72 4.80 18.44
C LEU A 185 -9.85 4.02 17.12
N ALA A 186 -11.04 3.47 16.82
CA ALA A 186 -11.30 2.82 15.55
C ALA A 186 -11.16 3.80 14.38
N ARG A 187 -11.67 5.03 14.51
CA ARG A 187 -11.51 6.08 13.49
C ARG A 187 -10.05 6.49 13.30
N VAL A 188 -9.27 6.60 14.37
CA VAL A 188 -7.82 6.88 14.28
C VAL A 188 -7.08 5.76 13.55
N ILE A 189 -7.45 4.50 13.75
CA ILE A 189 -6.81 3.37 13.07
C ILE A 189 -7.14 3.35 11.57
N VAL A 190 -8.37 3.74 11.19
CA VAL A 190 -8.79 3.81 9.79
C VAL A 190 -8.28 5.09 9.11
N ALA A 191 -8.02 6.14 9.87
CA ALA A 191 -7.39 7.36 9.36
C ALA A 191 -5.96 7.02 8.92
N VAL A 192 -5.74 6.95 7.60
CA VAL A 192 -4.45 6.69 6.97
C VAL A 192 -4.33 7.62 5.75
N PRO A 193 -3.12 8.05 5.33
CA PRO A 193 -3.01 8.88 4.15
C PRO A 193 -3.54 8.17 2.91
N HIS A 194 -4.27 8.91 2.08
CA HIS A 194 -4.91 8.39 0.87
C HIS A 194 -3.94 7.66 -0.08
N SER A 195 -2.68 8.10 -0.16
CA SER A 195 -1.63 7.44 -0.94
C SER A 195 -1.34 6.02 -0.45
N CYS A 196 -1.32 5.80 0.87
CA CYS A 196 -1.10 4.49 1.47
C CYS A 196 -2.30 3.56 1.25
N ASP A 197 -3.53 4.08 1.25
CA ASP A 197 -4.73 3.28 0.97
C ASP A 197 -4.78 2.80 -0.49
N ILE A 198 -4.37 3.63 -1.44
CA ILE A 198 -4.20 3.20 -2.84
C ILE A 198 -3.14 2.10 -2.93
N GLU A 199 -2.00 2.24 -2.26
CA GLU A 199 -0.95 1.21 -2.28
C GLU A 199 -1.42 -0.10 -1.65
N ARG A 200 -2.19 -0.03 -0.55
CA ARG A 200 -2.83 -1.20 0.08
C ARG A 200 -3.82 -1.86 -0.86
N LEU A 201 -4.66 -1.09 -1.54
CA LEU A 201 -5.59 -1.60 -2.56
C LEU A 201 -4.84 -2.30 -3.69
N ILE A 202 -3.76 -1.70 -4.21
CA ILE A 202 -2.94 -2.30 -5.25
C ILE A 202 -2.29 -3.61 -4.75
N SER A 203 -1.80 -3.63 -3.51
CA SER A 203 -1.20 -4.82 -2.89
C SER A 203 -2.23 -5.94 -2.73
N ALA A 204 -3.40 -5.63 -2.16
CA ALA A 204 -4.51 -6.57 -2.01
C ALA A 204 -5.01 -7.08 -3.36
N TYR A 205 -5.07 -6.20 -4.37
CA TYR A 205 -5.41 -6.57 -5.74
C TYR A 205 -4.35 -7.48 -6.37
N ASN A 206 -3.07 -7.27 -6.09
CA ASN A 206 -2.00 -8.14 -6.58
C ASN A 206 -2.09 -9.56 -5.99
N LEU A 207 -2.60 -9.73 -4.77
CA LEU A 207 -2.88 -11.06 -4.21
C LEU A 207 -3.96 -11.82 -4.99
N LEU A 208 -4.85 -11.08 -5.66
CA LEU A 208 -5.86 -11.64 -6.55
C LEU A 208 -5.29 -12.02 -7.91
N LYS A 209 -4.05 -11.63 -8.26
CA LYS A 209 -3.37 -12.03 -9.51
C LYS A 209 -2.82 -13.46 -9.42
N SER A 210 -3.63 -14.41 -8.95
CA SER A 210 -3.36 -15.85 -9.09
C SER A 210 -4.03 -16.38 -10.37
N PRO A 211 -3.71 -17.60 -10.85
CA PRO A 211 -4.40 -18.24 -11.97
C PRO A 211 -5.93 -18.32 -11.77
N ASP A 212 -6.37 -18.38 -10.51
CA ASP A 212 -7.78 -18.38 -10.11
C ASP A 212 -8.51 -17.06 -10.44
N ARG A 213 -7.77 -15.96 -10.66
CA ARG A 213 -8.34 -14.66 -11.08
C ARG A 213 -9.19 -14.75 -12.33
N SER A 214 -8.82 -15.64 -13.25
CA SER A 214 -9.55 -15.87 -14.50
C SER A 214 -11.02 -16.23 -14.24
N ARG A 215 -11.36 -16.69 -13.03
CA ARG A 215 -12.71 -17.06 -12.60
C ARG A 215 -13.46 -15.93 -11.88
N MET A 216 -12.80 -14.82 -11.55
CA MET A 216 -13.37 -13.74 -10.72
C MET A 216 -13.80 -12.55 -11.58
N THR A 217 -15.07 -12.18 -11.49
CA THR A 217 -15.60 -10.97 -12.12
C THR A 217 -15.25 -9.73 -11.29
N SER A 218 -15.31 -8.55 -11.91
CA SER A 218 -15.20 -7.26 -11.20
C SER A 218 -16.23 -7.14 -10.06
N GLU A 219 -17.43 -7.68 -10.26
CA GLU A 219 -18.51 -7.73 -9.27
C GLU A 219 -18.18 -8.55 -8.02
N THR A 220 -17.27 -9.52 -8.11
CA THR A 220 -16.78 -10.29 -6.94
C THR A 220 -15.50 -9.68 -6.36
N ALA A 221 -14.62 -9.15 -7.23
CA ALA A 221 -13.37 -8.53 -6.81
C ALA A 221 -13.60 -7.28 -5.94
N ASN A 222 -14.57 -6.45 -6.32
CA ASN A 222 -14.84 -5.18 -5.63
C ASN A 222 -15.31 -5.38 -4.18
N PRO A 223 -16.32 -6.23 -3.87
CA PRO A 223 -16.71 -6.52 -2.49
C PRO A 223 -15.59 -7.15 -1.66
N TYR A 224 -14.80 -8.06 -2.23
CA TYR A 224 -13.66 -8.65 -1.52
C TYR A 224 -12.65 -7.58 -1.11
N LEU A 225 -12.24 -6.72 -2.04
CA LEU A 225 -11.29 -5.64 -1.76
C LEU A 225 -11.85 -4.64 -0.75
N HIS A 226 -13.15 -4.35 -0.83
CA HIS A 226 -13.84 -3.48 0.12
C HIS A 226 -13.78 -4.03 1.55
N VAL A 227 -14.06 -5.33 1.74
CA VAL A 227 -13.96 -5.98 3.06
C VAL A 227 -12.52 -6.01 3.55
N MET A 228 -11.58 -6.40 2.69
CA MET A 228 -10.17 -6.52 3.05
C MET A 228 -9.55 -5.18 3.49
N ILE A 229 -9.92 -4.07 2.84
CA ILE A 229 -9.36 -2.74 3.14
C ILE A 229 -10.05 -2.08 4.33
N ASN A 230 -11.38 -2.18 4.44
CA ASN A 230 -12.13 -1.44 5.45
C ASN A 230 -12.30 -2.18 6.79
N MET A 231 -12.05 -3.50 6.82
CA MET A 231 -12.17 -4.30 8.06
C MET A 231 -10.81 -4.65 8.67
N LEU A 232 -9.89 -3.68 8.78
CA LEU A 232 -8.54 -3.89 9.35
C LEU A 232 -8.57 -4.41 10.80
N VAL A 233 -9.63 -4.12 11.55
CA VAL A 233 -9.80 -4.63 12.93
C VAL A 233 -9.97 -6.16 12.94
N LEU A 234 -10.47 -6.72 11.84
CA LEU A 234 -10.63 -8.15 11.59
C LEU A 234 -9.46 -8.73 10.78
N THR A 235 -8.23 -8.19 10.84
CA THR A 235 -7.07 -8.72 10.09
C THR A 235 -6.80 -10.23 10.29
N ASN A 236 -7.32 -10.84 11.36
CA ASN A 236 -7.24 -12.29 11.59
C ASN A 236 -8.30 -13.09 10.81
N PHE A 237 -9.30 -12.41 10.25
CA PHE A 237 -10.37 -12.97 9.42
C PHE A 237 -10.04 -12.74 7.95
N ASN A 238 -9.26 -13.66 7.39
CA ASN A 238 -9.02 -13.69 5.95
C ASN A 238 -10.25 -14.32 5.26
N VAL A 239 -11.01 -13.54 4.51
CA VAL A 239 -12.17 -14.02 3.72
C VAL A 239 -11.77 -14.81 2.47
N TRP A 240 -10.50 -14.73 2.05
CA TRP A 240 -10.01 -15.35 0.82
C TRP A 240 -10.24 -16.87 0.72
N PRO A 241 -10.02 -17.68 1.78
CA PRO A 241 -10.30 -19.12 1.72
C PRO A 241 -11.76 -19.43 1.39
N ALA A 242 -12.71 -18.69 1.98
CA ALA A 242 -14.14 -18.85 1.71
C ALA A 242 -14.50 -18.44 0.27
N VAL A 243 -13.93 -17.33 -0.21
CA VAL A 243 -14.12 -16.89 -1.60
C VAL A 243 -13.56 -17.92 -2.59
N LYS A 244 -12.43 -18.56 -2.29
CA LYS A 244 -11.88 -19.63 -3.13
C LYS A 244 -12.81 -20.84 -3.21
N ILE A 245 -13.37 -21.28 -2.09
CA ILE A 245 -14.32 -22.39 -2.05
C ILE A 245 -15.53 -22.04 -2.93
N TRP A 246 -16.12 -20.86 -2.72
CA TRP A 246 -17.24 -20.38 -3.54
C TRP A 246 -16.91 -20.29 -5.05
N MET A 247 -15.72 -19.83 -5.41
CA MET A 247 -15.28 -19.76 -6.82
C MET A 247 -15.06 -21.13 -7.46
N VAL A 248 -14.78 -22.17 -6.67
CA VAL A 248 -14.67 -23.56 -7.14
C VAL A 248 -16.05 -24.20 -7.26
N GLU A 249 -16.95 -23.91 -6.33
CA GLU A 249 -18.33 -24.43 -6.28
C GLU A 249 -19.27 -23.77 -7.29
N LYS A 250 -18.98 -22.54 -7.72
CA LYS A 250 -19.78 -21.82 -8.71
C LYS A 250 -19.74 -22.56 -10.06
N GLU A 251 -20.88 -23.11 -10.47
CA GLU A 251 -21.06 -23.69 -11.80
C GLU A 251 -20.64 -22.68 -12.88
N ARG A 252 -19.78 -23.14 -13.80
CA ARG A 252 -19.50 -22.37 -15.01
C ARG A 252 -20.78 -22.28 -15.81
N ARG A 253 -21.09 -21.09 -16.35
CA ARG A 253 -21.91 -21.07 -17.57
C ARG A 253 -21.13 -21.88 -18.61
N THR A 254 -21.64 -23.05 -18.96
CA THR A 254 -21.27 -23.74 -20.19
C THR A 254 -21.74 -22.83 -21.32
N VAL A 255 -20.87 -21.91 -21.74
CA VAL A 255 -21.05 -21.27 -23.03
C VAL A 255 -20.79 -22.40 -24.01
N SER A 256 -21.86 -23.03 -24.51
CA SER A 256 -21.78 -23.89 -25.69
C SER A 256 -21.55 -23.00 -26.89
N SER A 257 -20.39 -22.34 -26.95
CA SER A 257 -19.89 -21.79 -28.19
C SER A 257 -19.53 -22.98 -29.04
N GLY A 258 -20.40 -23.33 -29.99
CA GLY A 258 -19.97 -24.15 -31.13
C GLY A 258 -18.74 -23.50 -31.77
N PRO A 259 -17.87 -24.27 -32.45
CA PRO A 259 -16.68 -23.75 -33.10
C PRO A 259 -17.07 -22.50 -33.90
N GLN A 260 -16.43 -21.35 -33.64
CA GLN A 260 -16.76 -20.11 -34.36
C GLN A 260 -16.56 -20.29 -35.87
N GLU A 261 -15.65 -21.18 -36.26
CA GLU A 261 -15.35 -21.64 -37.61
C GLU A 261 -16.54 -22.34 -38.30
N SER A 262 -17.52 -22.84 -37.54
CA SER A 262 -18.77 -23.43 -38.05
C SER A 262 -19.91 -22.41 -38.22
N SER A 263 -19.63 -21.12 -38.01
CA SER A 263 -20.62 -20.04 -38.18
C SER A 263 -20.84 -19.73 -39.66
N ALA A 264 -22.09 -19.50 -40.05
CA ALA A 264 -22.48 -19.14 -41.42
C ALA A 264 -21.78 -17.87 -41.96
N TRP A 265 -21.27 -17.01 -41.08
CA TRP A 265 -20.50 -15.83 -41.49
C TRP A 265 -19.12 -16.15 -42.10
N TYR A 266 -18.61 -17.37 -41.90
CA TYR A 266 -17.31 -17.80 -42.41
C TYR A 266 -17.40 -18.81 -43.56
N THR A 267 -18.58 -18.96 -44.17
CA THR A 267 -18.73 -19.79 -45.38
C THR A 267 -17.79 -19.28 -46.48
N GLY A 268 -16.98 -20.19 -47.04
CA GLY A 268 -15.95 -19.91 -48.04
C GLY A 268 -14.55 -19.64 -47.47
N VAL A 269 -14.41 -19.60 -46.15
CA VAL A 269 -13.11 -19.39 -45.45
C VAL A 269 -12.70 -20.62 -44.64
N PHE A 270 -13.63 -21.24 -43.93
CA PHE A 270 -13.41 -22.47 -43.16
C PHE A 270 -14.26 -23.62 -43.70
N ASP A 271 -13.70 -24.83 -43.72
CA ASP A 271 -14.36 -26.03 -44.25
C ASP A 271 -15.57 -26.39 -43.38
N GLU A 272 -15.49 -26.19 -42.07
CA GLU A 272 -16.54 -26.46 -41.09
C GLU A 272 -17.81 -25.62 -41.31
N ALA A 273 -17.68 -24.38 -41.79
CA ALA A 273 -18.82 -23.54 -42.17
C ALA A 273 -19.40 -23.91 -43.54
N ASN A 274 -18.60 -24.51 -44.42
CA ASN A 274 -19.05 -25.00 -45.73
C ASN A 274 -19.82 -26.30 -45.61
N GLU A 275 -19.33 -27.24 -44.80
CA GLU A 275 -19.99 -28.52 -44.51
C GLU A 275 -21.38 -28.29 -43.89
N ARG A 276 -21.47 -27.41 -42.88
CA ARG A 276 -22.75 -27.09 -42.23
C ARG A 276 -23.77 -26.49 -43.19
N LYS A 277 -23.33 -25.66 -44.14
CA LYS A 277 -24.21 -25.09 -45.17
C LYS A 277 -24.66 -26.16 -46.17
N GLN A 278 -23.78 -27.09 -46.55
CA GLN A 278 -24.15 -28.21 -47.42
C GLN A 278 -25.14 -29.16 -46.73
N GLU A 279 -24.97 -29.42 -45.44
CA GLU A 279 -25.94 -30.19 -44.64
C GLU A 279 -27.31 -29.51 -44.58
N GLU A 280 -27.36 -28.20 -44.34
CA GLU A 280 -28.60 -27.42 -44.36
C GLU A 280 -29.27 -27.41 -45.75
N GLU A 281 -28.50 -27.24 -46.83
CA GLU A 281 -29.01 -27.27 -48.21
C GLU A 281 -29.50 -28.66 -48.63
N ASN A 282 -28.82 -29.72 -48.18
CA ASN A 282 -29.24 -31.10 -48.43
C ASN A 282 -30.49 -31.46 -47.63
N PHE A 283 -30.62 -30.98 -46.39
CA PHE A 283 -31.81 -31.19 -45.57
C PHE A 283 -33.07 -30.57 -46.19
N VAL A 284 -32.93 -29.38 -46.77
CA VAL A 284 -34.02 -28.70 -47.50
C VAL A 284 -34.40 -29.47 -48.78
N LYS A 285 -33.44 -30.06 -49.50
CA LYS A 285 -33.72 -30.87 -50.70
C LYS A 285 -34.40 -32.20 -50.44
N VAL A 286 -34.26 -32.78 -49.24
CA VAL A 286 -34.90 -34.06 -48.89
C VAL A 286 -36.36 -33.88 -48.47
N GLN A 287 -36.79 -32.65 -48.15
CA GLN A 287 -38.16 -32.34 -47.74
C GLN A 287 -39.09 -31.85 -48.87
N PHE A 288 -38.61 -31.77 -50.12
CA PHE A 288 -39.41 -31.39 -51.30
C PHE A 288 -39.28 -32.43 -52.43
#